data_AF-A0A924IUE1-F1
#
_entry.id   AF-A0A924IUE1-F1
#
_cell.length_a   1.000
_cell.length_b   1.000
_cell.length_c   1.000
_cell.angle_alpha   90.00
_cell.angle_beta   90.00
_cell.angle_gamma   90.00
#
_symmetry.space_group_name_H-M   'P 1'
#
loop_
_entity.id
_entity.type
_entity.pdbx_description
1 polymer ?
#
loop_
_entity_poly.entity_id
_entity_poly.type
_entity_poly.pdbx_seq_one_letter_code
_entity_poly.pdbx_strand_id
1 'polypeptide(L)'
;MKTVNFLFFCVFMCCGTCVMGQSSFLDPSFGSGGQVISNFGGTLNGYFRTSVLLPDHKIIAAGWGGGNAIAIRYNENGTIDSTFAVNGVFTGPVTGRISSIALLPDGKLVMGGYSNFTVDDEVF
;
A
#
# COMPACT_ATOMS: atom_id res chain seq x y z
N MET A 1 3.33 -12.00 -69.85
CA MET A 1 2.18 -12.01 -68.92
C MET A 1 2.69 -11.61 -67.54
N LYS A 2 2.27 -10.41 -67.09
CA LYS A 2 2.22 -9.84 -65.72
C LYS A 2 3.48 -9.86 -64.82
N THR A 3 4.00 -8.65 -64.62
CA THR A 3 4.79 -8.18 -63.47
C THR A 3 4.02 -8.25 -62.15
N VAL A 4 4.71 -8.46 -61.02
CA VAL A 4 4.23 -8.11 -59.67
C VAL A 4 5.42 -7.53 -58.87
N ASN A 5 5.39 -6.21 -58.66
CA ASN A 5 6.12 -5.51 -57.60
C ASN A 5 5.25 -5.57 -56.34
N PHE A 6 5.82 -5.83 -55.16
CA PHE A 6 5.38 -5.17 -53.93
C PHE A 6 6.50 -5.19 -52.88
N LEU A 7 7.11 -4.02 -52.71
CA LEU A 7 7.88 -3.66 -51.52
C LEU A 7 6.88 -3.46 -50.38
N PHE A 8 7.01 -4.16 -49.26
CA PHE A 8 6.45 -3.68 -48.00
C PHE A 8 7.43 -3.89 -46.86
N PHE A 9 7.95 -2.77 -46.38
CA PHE A 9 8.61 -2.58 -45.11
C PHE A 9 7.77 -3.21 -43.99
N CYS A 10 8.37 -4.10 -43.20
CA CYS A 10 7.93 -4.32 -41.82
C CYS A 10 9.16 -4.47 -40.93
N VAL A 11 9.83 -3.33 -40.74
CA VAL A 11 10.50 -3.04 -39.47
C VAL A 11 9.38 -2.90 -38.43
N PHE A 12 8.84 -4.02 -37.96
CA PHE A 12 8.09 -4.03 -36.69
C PHE A 12 9.10 -4.32 -35.59
N MET A 13 9.82 -3.25 -35.25
CA MET A 13 9.83 -2.73 -33.89
C MET A 13 9.59 -3.80 -32.82
N CYS A 14 10.60 -4.64 -32.56
CA CYS A 14 10.81 -5.14 -31.20
C CYS A 14 11.38 -3.98 -30.38
N CYS A 15 10.59 -2.91 -30.25
CA CYS A 15 10.87 -1.82 -29.32
C CYS A 15 10.22 -2.20 -28.00
N GLY A 16 11.08 -2.33 -27.00
CA GLY A 16 10.75 -1.85 -25.67
C GLY A 16 9.67 -2.64 -24.97
N THR A 17 10.03 -3.80 -24.42
CA THR A 17 10.03 -3.86 -22.96
C THR A 17 11.33 -4.52 -22.53
N CYS A 18 12.43 -3.76 -22.59
CA CYS A 18 13.32 -3.86 -21.45
C CYS A 18 12.41 -3.66 -20.24
N VAL A 19 12.28 -4.69 -19.40
CA VAL A 19 11.79 -4.51 -18.04
C VAL A 19 12.81 -3.57 -17.42
N MET A 20 12.57 -2.27 -17.60
CA MET A 20 13.26 -1.26 -16.84
C MET A 20 12.85 -1.59 -15.42
N GLY A 21 13.81 -2.10 -14.64
CA GLY A 21 13.71 -2.02 -13.19
C GLY A 21 13.24 -0.61 -12.84
N GLN A 22 12.35 -0.55 -11.85
CA GLN A 22 11.77 0.66 -11.28
C GLN A 22 12.62 1.90 -11.62
N SER A 23 12.01 2.92 -12.24
CA SER A 23 12.67 4.21 -12.46
C SER A 23 13.51 4.51 -11.23
N SER A 24 14.78 4.88 -11.39
CA SER A 24 15.71 5.15 -10.28
C SER A 24 15.31 6.34 -9.40
N PHE A 25 14.04 6.75 -9.49
CA PHE A 25 13.39 7.88 -8.85
C PHE A 25 12.05 7.40 -8.29
N LEU A 26 11.71 7.91 -7.10
CA LEU A 26 10.38 7.76 -6.53
C LEU A 26 9.34 8.33 -7.52
N ASP A 27 8.14 7.74 -7.54
CA ASP A 27 7.04 8.22 -8.36
C ASP A 27 6.60 9.61 -7.87
N PRO A 28 6.87 10.71 -8.60
CA PRO A 28 6.59 12.05 -8.12
C PRO A 28 5.09 12.35 -7.98
N SER A 29 4.22 11.52 -8.57
CA SER A 29 2.76 11.66 -8.43
C SER A 29 2.24 11.16 -7.08
N PHE A 30 3.07 10.46 -6.30
CA PHE A 30 2.74 9.97 -4.97
C PHE A 30 3.14 10.96 -3.87
N GLY A 31 2.17 11.69 -3.31
CA GLY A 31 2.41 12.63 -2.22
C GLY A 31 3.36 13.76 -2.60
N SER A 32 4.39 14.00 -1.78
CA SER A 32 5.39 15.06 -1.99
C SER A 32 6.74 14.46 -2.33
N GLY A 33 7.15 14.56 -3.60
CA GLY A 33 8.42 13.99 -4.07
C GLY A 33 8.46 12.46 -4.07
N GLY A 34 7.30 11.81 -4.19
CA GLY A 34 7.16 10.36 -4.20
C GLY A 34 7.12 9.69 -2.83
N GLN A 35 6.78 10.46 -1.80
CA GLN A 35 6.61 9.99 -0.43
C GLN A 35 5.44 10.68 0.26
N VAL A 36 4.88 10.00 1.25
CA VAL A 36 3.85 10.53 2.13
C VAL A 36 4.35 10.39 3.57
N ILE A 37 4.31 11.50 4.30
CA ILE A 37 4.54 11.51 5.74
C ILE A 37 3.17 11.65 6.41
N SER A 38 2.71 10.59 7.06
CA SER A 38 1.44 10.62 7.80
C SER A 38 1.68 10.92 9.27
N ASN A 39 0.97 11.92 9.77
CA ASN A 39 1.02 12.32 11.16
C ASN A 39 -0.30 11.93 11.86
N PHE A 40 -0.21 11.14 12.91
CA PHE A 40 -1.34 10.58 13.65
C PHE A 40 -1.84 11.51 14.77
N GLY A 41 -1.82 12.84 14.56
CA GLY A 41 -2.46 13.80 15.47
C GLY A 41 -1.75 14.06 16.81
N GLY A 42 -0.44 13.76 16.93
CA GLY A 42 0.39 14.22 18.05
C GLY A 42 0.86 13.13 19.04
N THR A 43 2.12 13.27 19.48
CA THR A 43 2.88 12.51 20.50
C THR A 43 3.17 11.02 20.25
N LEU A 44 2.49 10.37 19.32
CA LEU A 44 2.66 8.93 19.12
C LEU A 44 3.65 8.64 17.99
N ASN A 45 4.88 8.30 18.37
CA ASN A 45 5.80 7.57 17.49
C ASN A 45 5.03 6.38 16.88
N GLY A 46 5.23 6.14 15.60
CA GLY A 46 4.54 5.10 14.87
C GLY A 46 5.31 4.71 13.62
N TYR A 47 5.00 3.56 13.07
CA TYR A 47 5.59 3.11 11.82
C TYR A 47 4.63 2.15 11.13
N PHE A 48 4.67 2.18 9.80
CA PHE A 48 4.10 1.11 8.99
C PHE A 48 5.11 -0.02 8.90
N ARG A 49 4.63 -1.24 9.11
CA ARG A 49 5.43 -2.47 9.04
C ARG A 49 5.13 -3.27 7.77
N THR A 50 3.94 -3.10 7.22
CA THR A 50 3.44 -3.87 6.08
C THR A 50 2.51 -3.02 5.23
N SER A 51 2.39 -3.37 3.96
CA SER A 51 1.45 -2.73 3.05
C SER A 51 0.89 -3.72 2.04
N VAL A 52 -0.25 -3.36 1.45
CA VAL A 52 -0.88 -4.10 0.36
C VAL A 52 -1.48 -3.13 -0.66
N LEU A 53 -1.34 -3.48 -1.93
CA LEU A 53 -2.00 -2.81 -3.04
C LEU A 53 -3.37 -3.44 -3.27
N LEU A 54 -4.40 -2.61 -3.37
CA LEU A 54 -5.77 -3.02 -3.65
C LEU A 54 -6.06 -3.00 -5.16
N PRO A 55 -7.10 -3.73 -5.63
CA PRO A 55 -7.44 -3.77 -7.06
C PRO A 55 -7.85 -2.42 -7.65
N ASP A 56 -8.29 -1.48 -6.80
CA ASP A 56 -8.65 -0.10 -7.17
C ASP A 56 -7.46 0.88 -7.09
N HIS A 57 -6.23 0.35 -7.12
CA HIS A 57 -4.95 1.08 -7.02
C HIS A 57 -4.74 1.84 -5.71
N LYS A 58 -5.60 1.64 -4.72
CA LYS A 58 -5.39 2.16 -3.37
C LYS A 58 -4.39 1.32 -2.62
N ILE A 59 -3.75 1.92 -1.64
CA ILE A 59 -2.72 1.28 -0.84
C ILE A 59 -3.16 1.28 0.60
N ILE A 60 -3.07 0.14 1.27
CA ILE A 60 -3.18 0.11 2.74
C ILE A 60 -1.79 -0.07 3.32
N ALA A 61 -1.42 0.81 4.23
CA ALA A 61 -0.22 0.68 5.05
C ALA A 61 -0.65 0.43 6.49
N ALA A 62 -0.06 -0.57 7.14
CA ALA A 62 -0.44 -0.99 8.48
C ALA A 62 0.77 -1.21 9.38
N GLY A 63 0.58 -1.03 10.68
CA GLY A 63 1.65 -1.13 11.66
C GLY A 63 1.22 -0.78 13.07
N TRP A 64 2.02 0.07 13.71
CA TRP A 64 1.87 0.48 15.10
C TRP A 64 1.82 1.99 15.23
N GLY A 65 0.91 2.49 16.05
CA GLY A 65 0.78 3.91 16.37
C GLY A 65 0.22 4.07 17.77
N GLY A 66 1.02 4.62 18.68
CA GLY A 66 0.56 5.01 20.00
C GLY A 66 -0.05 3.91 20.84
N GLY A 67 0.59 2.74 20.83
CA GLY A 67 0.13 1.58 21.57
C GLY A 67 -0.84 0.69 20.79
N ASN A 68 -1.44 1.18 19.71
CA ASN A 68 -2.49 0.48 18.98
C ASN A 68 -2.02 -0.02 17.61
N ALA A 69 -2.69 -1.09 17.16
CA ALA A 69 -2.62 -1.53 15.77
C ALA A 69 -3.27 -0.45 14.91
N ILE A 70 -2.60 -0.02 13.84
CA ILE A 70 -3.11 1.02 12.95
C ILE A 70 -3.02 0.59 11.50
N ALA A 71 -3.97 1.05 10.68
CA ALA A 71 -3.86 0.99 9.23
C ALA A 71 -4.41 2.28 8.61
N ILE A 72 -3.75 2.78 7.57
CA ILE A 72 -4.23 3.90 6.75
C ILE A 72 -4.47 3.39 5.34
N ARG A 73 -5.55 3.86 4.69
CA ARG A 73 -5.73 3.71 3.24
C ARG A 73 -5.35 5.00 2.53
N TYR A 74 -4.49 4.89 1.53
CA TYR A 74 -4.14 5.95 0.60
C TYR A 74 -4.79 5.70 -0.76
N ASN A 75 -5.15 6.78 -1.43
CA ASN A 75 -5.40 6.78 -2.86
C ASN A 75 -4.08 6.54 -3.63
N GLU A 76 -4.21 6.24 -4.92
CA GLU A 76 -3.06 6.01 -5.83
C GLU A 76 -2.05 7.18 -5.82
N ASN A 77 -2.51 8.42 -5.60
CA ASN A 77 -1.66 9.61 -5.51
C ASN A 77 -1.07 9.89 -4.11
N GLY A 78 -1.24 8.97 -3.16
CA GLY A 78 -0.75 9.12 -1.79
C GLY A 78 -1.60 10.00 -0.86
N THR A 79 -2.71 10.57 -1.33
CA THR A 79 -3.66 11.25 -0.43
C THR A 79 -4.42 10.24 0.43
N ILE A 80 -4.80 10.62 1.65
CA ILE A 80 -5.58 9.72 2.54
C ILE A 80 -6.98 9.54 1.96
N ASP A 81 -7.43 8.29 1.86
CA ASP A 81 -8.80 7.96 1.50
C ASP A 81 -9.70 8.04 2.74
N SER A 82 -10.39 9.16 2.91
CA SER A 82 -11.27 9.42 4.06
C SER A 82 -12.47 8.48 4.17
N THR A 83 -12.79 7.71 3.12
CA THR A 83 -13.88 6.73 3.13
C THR A 83 -13.50 5.41 3.81
N PHE A 84 -12.23 5.22 4.16
CA PHE A 84 -11.78 4.04 4.91
C PHE A 84 -11.89 4.26 6.41
N ALA A 85 -12.56 3.33 7.11
CA ALA A 85 -12.70 3.36 8.56
C ALA A 85 -13.13 4.76 9.09
N VAL A 86 -12.40 5.33 10.05
CA VAL A 86 -12.67 6.69 10.56
C VAL A 86 -11.65 7.65 9.97
N ASN A 87 -12.09 8.50 9.03
CA ASN A 87 -11.27 9.52 8.37
C ASN A 87 -9.99 8.95 7.71
N GLY A 88 -10.06 7.75 7.16
CA GLY A 88 -8.95 7.08 6.48
C GLY A 88 -8.04 6.27 7.38
N VAL A 89 -8.33 6.21 8.69
CA VAL A 89 -7.51 5.50 9.67
C VAL A 89 -8.35 4.44 10.39
N PHE A 90 -7.83 3.22 10.38
CA PHE A 90 -8.26 2.15 11.25
C PHE A 90 -7.37 2.14 12.49
N THR A 91 -8.00 2.09 13.67
CA THR A 91 -7.33 1.85 14.96
C THR A 91 -7.90 0.58 15.55
N GLY A 92 -7.03 -0.38 15.84
CA GLY A 92 -7.41 -1.66 16.42
C GLY A 92 -7.98 -1.50 17.83
N PRO A 93 -8.89 -2.39 18.25
CA PRO A 93 -9.58 -2.30 19.53
C PRO A 93 -8.71 -2.68 20.74
N VAL A 94 -7.52 -3.22 20.50
CA VAL A 94 -6.58 -3.68 21.53
C VAL A 94 -5.20 -3.11 21.28
N THR A 95 -4.44 -2.94 22.36
CA THR A 95 -3.04 -2.55 22.29
C THR A 95 -2.25 -3.63 21.54
N GLY A 96 -1.46 -3.23 20.57
CA GLY A 96 -0.80 -4.18 19.67
C GLY A 96 -0.32 -3.53 18.39
N ARG A 97 0.11 -4.35 17.43
CA ARG A 97 0.62 -3.90 16.13
C ARG A 97 0.28 -4.88 15.04
N ILE A 98 0.05 -4.37 13.83
CA ILE A 98 -0.11 -5.19 12.62
C ILE A 98 1.29 -5.48 12.05
N SER A 99 1.59 -6.75 11.81
CA SER A 99 2.86 -7.21 11.23
C SER A 99 2.71 -7.74 9.81
N SER A 100 1.51 -8.16 9.43
CA SER A 100 1.19 -8.71 8.12
C SER A 100 -0.23 -8.34 7.70
N ILE A 101 -0.41 -8.11 6.41
CA ILE A 101 -1.71 -7.91 5.79
C ILE A 101 -1.79 -8.77 4.52
N ALA A 102 -2.94 -9.38 4.28
CA ALA A 102 -3.22 -10.14 3.07
C ALA A 102 -4.57 -9.70 2.49
N LEU A 103 -4.60 -9.49 1.17
CA LEU A 103 -5.82 -9.31 0.39
C LEU A 103 -6.36 -10.68 -0.03
N LEU A 104 -7.62 -10.94 0.29
CA LEU A 104 -8.33 -12.15 -0.10
C LEU A 104 -8.97 -11.99 -1.48
N PRO A 105 -9.25 -13.10 -2.20
CA PRO A 105 -9.89 -13.06 -3.52
C PRO A 105 -11.27 -12.39 -3.56
N ASP A 106 -11.98 -12.35 -2.42
CA ASP A 106 -13.28 -11.68 -2.29
C ASP A 106 -13.16 -10.17 -1.99
N GLY A 107 -11.93 -9.63 -2.01
CA GLY A 107 -11.65 -8.22 -1.73
C GLY A 107 -11.54 -7.87 -0.25
N LYS A 108 -11.66 -8.84 0.66
CA LYS A 108 -11.48 -8.61 2.10
C LYS A 108 -10.00 -8.61 2.49
N LEU A 109 -9.72 -8.06 3.67
CA LEU A 109 -8.38 -7.99 4.23
C LEU A 109 -8.29 -8.86 5.48
N VAL A 110 -7.21 -9.62 5.58
CA VAL A 110 -6.80 -10.31 6.81
C VAL A 110 -5.57 -9.59 7.33
N MET A 111 -5.62 -9.14 8.58
CA MET A 111 -4.50 -8.48 9.25
C MET A 111 -4.05 -9.32 10.43
N GLY A 112 -2.77 -9.67 10.45
CA GLY A 112 -2.12 -10.42 11.52
C GLY A 112 -1.15 -9.56 12.30
N GLY A 113 -0.98 -9.86 13.58
CA GLY A 113 -0.21 -9.02 14.49
C GLY A 113 -0.04 -9.62 15.87
N TYR A 114 0.49 -8.81 16.78
CA TYR A 114 0.68 -9.19 18.19
C TYR A 114 0.07 -8.12 19.08
N SER A 115 -0.60 -8.54 20.15
CA SER A 115 -1.10 -7.66 21.20
C SER A 115 -0.09 -7.54 22.33
N ASN A 116 -0.01 -6.35 22.94
CA ASN A 116 0.73 -6.14 24.17
C ASN A 116 -0.25 -6.28 25.33
N PHE A 117 -0.72 -7.50 25.57
CA PHE A 117 -1.55 -7.78 26.74
C PHE A 117 -0.61 -8.01 27.92
N THR A 118 -0.64 -7.13 28.92
CA THR A 118 -0.27 -7.51 30.28
C THR A 118 -1.49 -8.20 30.84
N VAL A 119 -1.40 -9.50 31.09
CA VAL A 119 -2.35 -10.13 32.01
C VAL A 119 -2.00 -9.50 33.35
N ASP A 120 -2.85 -8.63 33.86
CA ASP A 120 -2.86 -8.41 35.30
C ASP A 120 -3.33 -9.75 35.85
N ASP A 121 -2.38 -10.60 36.24
CA ASP A 121 -2.65 -11.86 36.92
C ASP A 121 -3.31 -11.51 38.26
N GLU A 122 -4.60 -11.17 38.26
CA GLU A 122 -5.42 -11.35 39.45
C GLU A 122 -5.55 -12.85 39.64
N VAL A 123 -4.59 -13.39 40.39
CA VAL A 123 -4.69 -14.66 41.10
C VAL A 123 -5.92 -14.56 42.00
N PHE A 124 -7.01 -15.23 41.60
CA PHE A 124 -8.12 -15.55 42.49
C PHE A 124 -7.69 -16.54 43.58
#